data_AF-A0A7X3Q130-F1
#
_entry.id   AF-A0A7X3Q130-F1
#
_cell.length_a   1.000
_cell.length_b   1.000
_cell.length_c   1.000
_cell.angle_alpha   90.00
_cell.angle_beta   90.00
_cell.angle_gamma   90.00
#
_symmetry.space_group_name_H-M   'P 1'
#
loop_
_entity.id
_entity.type
_entity.pdbx_description
1 polymer ?
#
loop_
_entity_poly.entity_id
_entity_poly.type
_entity_poly.pdbx_seq_one_letter_code
_entity_poly.pdbx_strand_id
1 'polypeptide(L)' 'MKFKKWIQSLIFYEILLGMKETLKHFLNYRPITLEYPHVKKPLPENYRGMLGLLRYDDGTEKCVGCDLC' A
#
# COMPACT_ATOMS: atom_id res chain seq x y z
N MET A 1 -38.62 24.84 6.56
CA MET A 1 -37.19 24.45 6.60
C MET A 1 -36.50 25.30 7.66
N LYS A 2 -35.80 24.70 8.64
CA LYS A 2 -35.18 25.44 9.75
C LYS A 2 -34.17 26.47 9.19
N PHE A 3 -34.34 27.76 9.53
CA PHE A 3 -33.50 28.90 9.08
C PHE A 3 -31.99 28.63 9.15
N LYS A 4 -31.56 27.88 10.17
CA LYS A 4 -30.17 27.43 10.37
C LYS A 4 -29.62 26.56 9.23
N LYS A 5 -30.43 25.64 8.66
CA LYS A 5 -30.00 24.77 7.55
C LYS A 5 -29.86 25.53 6.23
N TRP A 6 -30.68 26.56 6.03
CA TRP A 6 -30.64 27.41 4.85
C TRP A 6 -29.36 28.25 4.81
N ILE A 7 -28.98 28.86 5.95
CA ILE A 7 -27.71 29.57 6.11
C ILE A 7 -26.50 28.61 5.93
N GLN A 8 -26.57 27.39 6.48
CA GLN A 8 -25.51 26.40 6.32
C GLN A 8 -25.30 25.97 4.85
N SER A 9 -26.37 25.91 4.05
CA SER A 9 -26.27 25.60 2.62
C SER A 9 -25.70 26.77 1.81
N LEU A 10 -26.07 28.02 2.11
CA LEU A 10 -25.53 29.21 1.43
C LEU A 10 -24.04 29.45 1.73
N ILE A 11 -23.60 29.13 2.95
CA ILE A 11 -22.20 29.26 3.38
C ILE A 11 -21.36 28.04 2.98
N PHE A 12 -21.96 27.00 2.36
CA PHE A 12 -21.30 25.74 2.02
C PHE A 12 -20.47 25.17 3.18
N TYR A 13 -21.03 25.20 4.38
CA TYR A 13 -20.31 24.88 5.62
C TYR A 13 -19.71 23.47 5.61
N GLU A 14 -20.38 22.51 4.99
CA GLU A 14 -19.91 21.13 4.86
C GLU A 14 -18.67 21.01 3.96
N ILE A 15 -18.56 21.83 2.91
CA ILE A 15 -17.38 21.85 2.03
C ILE A 15 -16.17 22.41 2.78
N LEU A 16 -16.35 23.51 3.53
CA LEU A 16 -15.29 24.08 4.36
C LEU A 16 -14.81 23.09 5.44
N LEU A 17 -15.73 22.33 6.01
CA LEU A 17 -15.39 21.28 6.98
C LEU A 17 -14.55 20.17 6.34
N GLY A 18 -14.92 19.72 5.14
CA GLY A 18 -14.11 18.75 4.37
C GLY A 18 -12.74 19.29 3.99
N MET A 19 -12.67 20.53 3.49
CA MET A 19 -11.43 21.19 3.12
C MET A 19 -10.48 21.34 4.33
N LYS A 20 -11.01 21.63 5.52
CA LYS A 20 -10.21 21.69 6.75
C LYS A 20 -9.44 20.39 7.01
N GLU A 21 -10.08 19.24 6.82
CA GLU A 21 -9.42 17.95 7.05
C GLU A 21 -8.38 17.66 5.96
N THR A 22 -8.67 17.97 4.69
CA THR A 22 -7.68 17.85 3.61
C THR A 22 -6.45 18.73 3.86
N LEU A 23 -6.65 19.97 4.31
CA LEU A 23 -5.57 20.90 4.61
C LEU A 23 -4.74 20.42 5.81
N LYS A 24 -5.40 19.84 6.82
CA LYS A 24 -4.73 19.24 7.97
C LYS A 24 -3.86 18.04 7.57
N HIS A 25 -4.33 17.18 6.66
CA HIS A 25 -3.52 16.08 6.11
C HIS A 25 -2.35 16.58 5.27
N PHE A 26 -2.55 17.66 4.50
CA PHE A 26 -1.49 18.29 3.71
C PHE A 26 -0.40 18.91 4.58
N LEU A 27 -0.78 19.63 5.65
CA LEU A 27 0.15 20.29 6.56
C LEU A 27 0.85 19.31 7.51
N ASN A 28 0.14 18.28 8.00
CA ASN A 28 0.69 17.26 8.90
C ASN A 28 1.05 15.97 8.13
N TYR A 29 1.56 16.12 6.91
CA TYR A 29 1.88 14.98 6.06
C TYR A 29 2.99 14.13 6.67
N ARG A 30 2.69 12.84 6.91
CA ARG A 30 3.68 11.81 7.27
C ARG A 30 3.87 10.90 6.06
N PRO A 31 4.99 10.99 5.32
CA PRO A 31 5.22 10.13 4.17
C PRO A 31 5.31 8.66 4.61
N ILE A 32 4.51 7.82 3.97
CA ILE A 32 4.52 6.35 4.13
C ILE A 32 5.21 5.69 2.91
N THR A 33 5.47 6.47 1.87
CA THR A 33 6.10 6.02 0.62
C THR A 33 7.58 5.71 0.82
N LEU A 34 8.04 4.62 0.21
CA LEU A 34 9.45 4.23 0.15
C LEU A 34 10.02 4.61 -1.21
N GLU A 35 11.28 5.07 -1.26
CA GLU A 35 11.96 5.42 -2.50
C GLU A 35 12.49 4.16 -3.21
N TYR A 36 11.68 3.55 -4.06
CA TYR A 36 12.14 2.46 -4.92
C TYR A 36 12.97 3.00 -6.08
N PRO A 37 14.13 2.41 -6.45
CA PRO A 37 14.67 1.11 -6.01
C PRO A 37 15.65 1.16 -4.83
N HIS A 38 15.96 2.35 -4.31
CA HIS A 38 16.98 2.56 -3.26
C HIS A 38 16.56 1.97 -1.91
N VAL A 39 15.28 2.05 -1.55
CA VAL A 39 14.70 1.53 -0.31
C VAL A 39 13.64 0.48 -0.66
N LYS A 40 13.90 -0.77 -0.26
CA LYS A 40 12.94 -1.89 -0.42
C LYS A 40 12.27 -2.19 0.91
N LYS A 41 11.01 -2.61 0.84
CA LYS A 41 10.27 -3.09 2.00
C LYS A 41 10.91 -4.39 2.53
N PRO A 42 11.03 -4.59 3.86
CA PRO A 42 11.39 -5.88 4.41
C PRO A 42 10.35 -6.93 4.01
N LEU A 43 10.83 -8.03 3.44
CA LEU A 43 10.01 -9.18 3.06
C LEU A 43 9.94 -10.16 4.24
N PRO A 44 8.82 -10.87 4.43
CA PRO A 44 8.75 -11.93 5.43
C PRO A 44 9.66 -13.11 5.06
N GLU A 45 10.05 -13.92 6.05
CA GLU A 45 10.95 -15.09 5.84
C GLU A 45 10.38 -16.10 4.84
N ASN A 46 9.06 -16.28 4.83
CA ASN A 46 8.33 -17.19 3.94
C ASN A 46 7.85 -16.51 2.64
N TYR A 47 8.50 -15.43 2.22
CA TYR A 47 8.18 -14.77 0.96
C TYR A 47 8.41 -15.71 -0.23
N ARG A 48 7.36 -15.91 -1.04
CA ARG A 48 7.42 -16.70 -2.27
C ARG A 48 7.88 -15.80 -3.41
N GLY A 49 9.14 -15.95 -3.81
CA GLY A 49 9.77 -15.21 -4.91
C GLY A 49 9.65 -15.93 -6.25
N MET A 50 10.66 -15.72 -7.09
CA MET A 50 10.77 -16.39 -8.38
C MET A 50 11.03 -17.89 -8.19
N LEU A 51 10.29 -18.71 -8.93
CA LEU A 51 10.50 -20.16 -8.94
C LEU A 51 11.82 -20.49 -9.66
N GLY A 52 12.57 -21.44 -9.10
CA GLY A 52 13.80 -21.95 -9.68
C GLY A 52 13.97 -23.43 -9.38
N LEU A 53 14.54 -24.19 -10.33
CA LEU A 53 14.89 -25.58 -10.09
C LEU A 53 16.09 -25.67 -9.15
N LEU A 54 15.92 -26.46 -8.09
CA LEU A 54 16.98 -26.73 -7.13
C LEU A 54 17.89 -27.86 -7.63
N ARG A 55 19.16 -27.79 -7.25
CA ARG A 55 20.17 -28.84 -7.46
C ARG A 55 20.62 -29.43 -6.12
N TYR A 56 21.12 -30.66 -6.14
CA TYR A 56 21.85 -31.27 -5.03
C TYR A 56 23.27 -30.67 -4.94
N ASP A 57 23.99 -30.97 -3.85
CA ASP A 57 25.35 -30.44 -3.61
C ASP A 57 26.38 -30.94 -4.64
N ASP A 58 26.08 -32.05 -5.33
CA ASP A 58 26.87 -32.60 -6.44
C ASP A 58 26.57 -31.95 -7.80
N GLY A 59 25.61 -31.02 -7.86
CA GLY A 59 25.18 -30.33 -9.07
C GLY A 59 24.10 -31.04 -9.88
N THR A 60 23.66 -32.23 -9.48
CA THR A 60 22.52 -32.91 -10.13
C THR A 60 21.19 -32.20 -9.82
N GLU A 61 20.24 -32.23 -10.74
CA GLU A 61 18.92 -31.60 -10.54
C GLU A 61 18.00 -32.41 -9.63
N LYS A 62 17.23 -31.73 -8.77
CA LYS A 62 16.30 -32.42 -7.84
C LYS A 62 15.02 -32.94 -8.51
N CYS A 63 14.67 -32.41 -9.68
CA CYS A 63 13.47 -32.82 -10.40
C CYS A 63 13.73 -34.18 -11.06
N VAL A 64 12.86 -35.17 -10.80
CA VAL A 64 12.92 -36.51 -11.40
C VAL A 64 11.81 -36.75 -12.44
N GLY A 65 11.02 -35.73 -12.77
CA GLY A 65 9.89 -35.86 -13.69
C GLY A 65 8.73 -36.67 -13.14
N CYS A 66 8.42 -36.56 -11.84
CA CYS A 66 7.33 -37.29 -11.20
C CYS A 66 5.94 -36.64 -11.37
N ASP A 67 5.86 -35.44 -11.96
CA ASP A 67 4.62 -34.66 -12.16
C ASP A 67 3.80 -34.40 -10.88
N LEU A 68 4.48 -34.22 -9.73
CA LEU A 68 3.89 -33.90 -8.41
C LEU A 68 4.16 -32.46 -7.95
N CYS A 69 4.77 -31.64 -8.81
CA CYS A 69 5.27 -30.29 -8.53
C CYS A 69 4.18 -29.21 -8.41
#